data_AF-A0A535VJ53-F1
#
_entry.id   AF-A0A535VJ53-F1
#
_cell.length_a   1.000
_cell.length_b   1.000
_cell.length_c   1.000
_cell.angle_alpha   90.00
_cell.angle_beta   90.00
_cell.angle_gamma   90.00
#
_symmetry.space_group_name_H-M   'P 1'
#
loop_
_entity.id
_entity.type
_entity.pdbx_description
1 polymer ?
#
loop_
_entity_poly.entity_id
_entity_poly.type
_entity_poly.pdbx_seq_one_letter_code
_entity_poly.pdbx_strand_id
1 'polypeptide(L)'
;MPLLLLMLLAVISIVITLVGFILSHSQTQQVQKQLTAYQAVYLVDRSGRRVLQPLRASRVIDYTEQRNLFDLWQSLAVHRVFHRRAGEPTPWMGIVLILVSVFLLGIFLLRTLLPGTSLIGAFDWPYTSTSTQTSSQHNSPAAPYIGASRALLRLSQLDPAQYNSTAEYNNWAYSACSAAALTEVINSYGHHYRVTDILKVESQIGEITPQEGLLEDVGIQRTAARFNFSTAWGHNLSLNNIIGIANHGRPVIVSFPPDRYAGGHLLVVIGGNSNYVYLADSSLYNRHSLTRAQFMNWWEGFSAILAPN
;
A
#
# COMPACT_ATOMS: atom_id res chain seq x y z
N MET A 1 10.05 -9.55 -28.03
CA MET A 1 9.82 -8.55 -29.10
C MET A 1 8.52 -7.76 -28.94
N PRO A 2 7.30 -8.35 -28.84
CA PRO A 2 6.05 -7.58 -28.77
C PRO A 2 5.92 -6.73 -27.49
N LEU A 3 6.49 -7.22 -26.38
CA LEU A 3 6.47 -6.53 -25.08
C LEU A 3 7.36 -5.27 -25.07
N LEU A 4 8.50 -5.31 -25.79
CA LEU A 4 9.39 -4.15 -25.98
C LEU A 4 8.73 -3.05 -26.82
N LEU A 5 7.98 -3.42 -27.86
CA LEU A 5 7.23 -2.47 -28.69
C LEU A 5 6.11 -1.78 -27.88
N LEU A 6 5.37 -2.55 -27.07
CA LEU A 6 4.33 -2.00 -26.18
C LEU A 6 4.90 -1.06 -25.12
N MET A 7 6.02 -1.44 -24.49
CA MET A 7 6.75 -0.58 -23.55
C MET A 7 7.21 0.71 -24.21
N LEU A 8 7.77 0.63 -25.43
CA LEU A 8 8.20 1.80 -26.19
C LEU A 8 7.02 2.75 -26.48
N LEU A 9 5.88 2.21 -26.94
CA LEU A 9 4.69 3.01 -27.23
C LEU A 9 4.08 3.64 -25.96
N ALA A 10 4.10 2.92 -24.83
CA ALA A 10 3.65 3.45 -23.55
C ALA A 10 4.54 4.60 -23.06
N VAL A 11 5.87 4.45 -23.15
CA VAL A 11 6.83 5.50 -22.80
C VAL A 11 6.66 6.73 -23.70
N ILE A 12 6.51 6.53 -25.01
CA ILE A 12 6.27 7.64 -25.95
C ILE A 12 4.96 8.38 -25.60
N SER A 13 3.88 7.64 -25.29
CA SER A 13 2.60 8.23 -24.88
C SER A 13 2.71 9.05 -23.58
N ILE A 14 3.44 8.53 -22.59
CA ILE A 14 3.70 9.23 -21.32
C ILE A 14 4.52 10.50 -21.57
N VAL A 15 5.58 10.43 -22.37
CA VAL A 15 6.41 11.61 -22.68
C VAL A 15 5.59 12.68 -23.39
N ILE A 16 4.75 12.31 -24.37
CA ILE A 16 3.90 13.26 -25.09
C ILE A 16 2.88 13.92 -24.15
N THR A 17 2.26 13.16 -23.24
CA THR A 17 1.31 13.74 -22.27
C THR A 17 1.99 14.66 -21.26
N LEU A 18 3.17 14.30 -20.78
CA LEU A 18 3.93 15.08 -19.80
C LEU A 18 4.47 16.40 -20.40
N VAL A 19 4.99 16.34 -21.62
CA VAL A 19 5.40 17.53 -22.38
C VAL A 19 4.20 18.44 -22.67
N GLY A 20 3.07 17.86 -23.08
CA GLY A 20 1.83 18.61 -23.31
C GLY A 20 1.33 19.33 -22.05
N PHE A 21 1.41 18.65 -20.89
CA PHE A 21 1.02 19.22 -19.61
C PHE A 21 1.92 20.39 -19.18
N ILE A 22 3.25 20.21 -19.28
CA ILE A 22 4.23 21.26 -18.92
C ILE A 22 4.05 22.49 -19.79
N LEU A 23 3.90 22.32 -21.11
CA LEU A 23 3.70 23.44 -22.04
C LEU A 23 2.34 24.13 -21.86
N SER A 24 1.31 23.40 -21.40
CA SER A 24 0.00 23.98 -21.10
C SER A 24 -0.01 24.83 -19.84
N HIS A 25 0.82 24.50 -18.83
CA HIS A 25 0.85 25.25 -17.57
C HIS A 25 1.40 26.68 -17.74
N SER A 26 2.27 26.89 -18.74
CA SER A 26 2.87 28.21 -19.00
C SER A 26 1.93 29.26 -19.61
N GLN A 27 0.71 28.91 -20.04
CA GLN A 27 -0.21 29.88 -20.68
C GLN A 27 -1.23 30.53 -19.73
N THR A 28 -1.35 30.08 -18.48
CA THR A 28 -2.43 30.53 -17.58
C THR A 28 -2.13 31.81 -16.78
N GLN A 29 -0.97 32.47 -16.98
CA GLN A 29 -0.54 33.59 -16.12
C GLN A 29 -0.77 35.02 -16.65
N GLN A 30 -1.50 35.24 -17.74
CA GLN A 30 -1.87 36.60 -18.17
C GLN A 30 -3.38 36.84 -18.23
N VAL A 31 -4.06 36.65 -17.10
CA VAL A 31 -5.23 37.49 -16.79
C VAL A 31 -4.89 38.24 -15.52
N GLN A 32 -4.13 39.31 -15.71
CA GLN A 32 -3.84 40.32 -14.70
C GLN A 32 -5.18 40.99 -14.34
N LYS A 33 -5.91 40.40 -13.38
CA LYS A 33 -7.01 41.06 -12.69
C LYS A 33 -6.43 42.31 -12.05
N GLN A 34 -6.64 43.46 -12.70
CA GLN A 34 -6.57 44.76 -12.06
C GLN A 34 -7.62 44.77 -10.94
N LEU A 35 -7.22 44.28 -9.77
CA LEU A 35 -7.92 44.56 -8.52
C LEU A 35 -7.58 46.00 -8.18
N THR A 36 -8.48 46.91 -8.54
CA THR A 36 -8.53 48.25 -7.95
C THR A 36 -8.65 48.07 -6.44
N ALA A 37 -7.58 48.41 -5.72
CA ALA A 37 -7.57 48.39 -4.26
C ALA A 37 -8.67 49.32 -3.75
N TYR A 38 -9.73 48.75 -3.19
CA TYR A 38 -10.78 49.50 -2.52
C TYR A 38 -10.20 50.06 -1.23
N GLN A 39 -9.65 51.28 -1.30
CA GLN A 39 -9.20 52.02 -0.13
C GLN A 39 -10.43 52.55 0.62
N ALA A 40 -10.77 51.94 1.75
CA ALA A 40 -11.76 52.49 2.65
C ALA A 40 -11.19 53.80 3.26
N VAL A 41 -11.71 54.93 2.81
CA VAL A 41 -11.37 56.25 3.38
C VAL A 41 -12.10 56.39 4.71
N TYR A 42 -11.37 56.32 5.81
CA TYR A 42 -11.88 56.65 7.14
C TYR A 42 -11.65 58.14 7.41
N LEU A 43 -12.72 58.93 7.41
CA LEU A 43 -12.67 60.30 7.92
C LEU A 43 -12.86 60.26 9.45
N VAL A 44 -11.86 60.72 10.18
CA VAL A 44 -11.91 60.87 11.64
C VAL A 44 -12.38 62.28 11.96
N ASP A 45 -13.55 62.39 12.57
CA ASP A 45 -14.05 63.66 13.09
C ASP A 45 -13.33 64.03 14.41
N ARG A 46 -13.16 65.35 14.64
CA ARG A 46 -12.34 65.96 15.72
C ARG A 46 -12.87 65.70 17.14
N SER A 47 -14.03 65.08 17.26
CA SER A 47 -14.67 64.66 18.51
C SER A 47 -14.25 63.24 18.98
N GLY A 48 -13.45 62.51 18.20
CA GLY A 48 -12.94 61.19 18.58
C GLY A 48 -14.00 60.07 18.55
N ARG A 49 -15.22 60.34 18.10
CA ARG A 49 -16.31 59.37 18.05
C ARG A 49 -16.44 58.79 16.64
N ARG A 50 -16.16 57.49 16.47
CA ARG A 50 -16.32 56.77 15.20
C ARG A 50 -17.81 56.62 14.89
N VAL A 51 -18.29 57.29 13.84
CA VAL A 51 -19.65 57.13 13.33
C VAL A 51 -19.61 56.20 12.12
N LEU A 52 -20.29 55.05 12.21
CA LEU A 52 -20.51 54.18 11.05
C LEU A 52 -21.53 54.84 10.12
N GLN A 53 -21.10 55.19 8.91
CA GLN A 53 -22.00 55.59 7.84
C GLN A 53 -22.73 54.33 7.33
N PRO A 54 -24.07 54.36 7.16
CA PRO A 54 -24.78 53.24 6.54
C PRO A 54 -24.35 53.15 5.07
N LEU A 55 -23.60 52.09 4.74
CA LEU A 55 -23.18 51.78 3.39
C LEU A 55 -24.42 51.53 2.53
N ARG A 56 -24.64 52.40 1.55
CA ARG A 56 -25.62 52.21 0.48
C ARG A 56 -25.20 50.95 -0.28
N ALA A 57 -25.97 49.88 -0.16
CA ALA A 57 -25.73 48.61 -0.82
C ALA A 57 -25.70 48.83 -2.35
N SER A 58 -24.50 48.91 -2.91
CA SER A 58 -24.28 48.79 -4.34
C SER A 58 -24.59 47.33 -4.67
N ARG A 59 -25.63 47.08 -5.49
CA ARG A 59 -25.92 45.76 -6.03
C ARG A 59 -24.70 45.31 -6.82
N VAL A 60 -23.89 44.46 -6.20
CA VAL A 60 -22.97 43.59 -6.92
C VAL A 60 -23.86 42.59 -7.64
N ILE A 61 -23.98 42.76 -8.95
CA ILE A 61 -24.55 41.74 -9.82
C ILE A 61 -23.54 40.60 -9.79
N ASP A 62 -23.82 39.60 -8.97
CA ASP A 62 -23.14 38.32 -9.04
C ASP A 62 -23.49 37.70 -10.40
N TYR A 63 -22.54 37.79 -11.34
CA TYR A 63 -22.54 36.91 -12.50
C TYR A 63 -22.25 35.51 -11.98
N THR A 64 -23.32 34.80 -11.60
CA THR A 64 -23.26 33.35 -11.49
C THR A 64 -22.91 32.85 -12.89
N GLU A 65 -21.64 32.50 -13.07
CA GLU A 65 -21.11 31.92 -14.29
C GLU A 65 -21.79 30.55 -14.43
N GLN A 66 -22.99 30.57 -15.01
CA GLN A 66 -23.77 29.38 -15.32
C GLN A 66 -23.00 28.66 -16.41
N ARG A 67 -22.03 27.82 -16.00
CA ARG A 67 -21.25 26.92 -16.85
C ARG A 67 -22.23 26.12 -17.68
N ASN A 68 -22.49 26.61 -18.88
CA ASN A 68 -23.44 26.02 -19.78
C ASN A 68 -22.86 24.66 -20.17
N LEU A 69 -23.60 23.58 -19.91
CA LEU A 69 -23.19 22.23 -20.33
C LEU A 69 -22.83 22.18 -21.83
N PHE A 70 -23.39 23.10 -22.61
CA PHE A 70 -23.06 23.31 -24.02
C PHE A 70 -21.58 23.62 -24.29
N ASP A 71 -20.87 24.32 -23.42
CA ASP A 71 -19.43 24.62 -23.61
C ASP A 71 -18.56 23.37 -23.40
N LEU A 72 -18.98 22.48 -22.51
CA LEU A 72 -18.37 21.16 -22.34
C LEU A 72 -18.49 20.33 -23.63
N TRP A 73 -19.66 20.34 -24.28
CA TRP A 73 -19.86 19.61 -25.54
C TRP A 73 -19.07 20.21 -26.71
N GLN A 74 -18.89 21.53 -26.77
CA GLN A 74 -18.04 22.15 -27.80
C GLN A 74 -16.56 21.76 -27.66
N SER A 75 -16.08 21.51 -26.44
CA SER A 75 -14.70 21.04 -26.20
C SER A 75 -14.44 19.61 -26.71
N LEU A 76 -15.51 18.83 -26.98
CA LEU A 76 -15.45 17.45 -27.48
C LEU A 76 -15.56 17.36 -29.01
N ALA A 77 -15.68 18.47 -29.74
CA ALA A 77 -15.83 18.47 -31.18
C ALA A 77 -14.52 18.10 -31.91
N VAL A 78 -14.28 16.80 -32.09
CA VAL A 78 -13.08 16.21 -32.70
C VAL A 78 -12.78 16.76 -34.11
N HIS A 79 -13.79 17.22 -34.85
CA HIS A 79 -13.59 17.80 -36.18
C HIS A 79 -12.66 19.04 -36.17
N ARG A 80 -12.59 19.79 -35.06
CA ARG A 80 -11.68 20.95 -34.93
C ARG A 80 -10.21 20.57 -34.83
N VAL A 81 -9.88 19.31 -34.52
CA VAL A 81 -8.49 18.83 -34.48
C VAL A 81 -7.83 18.93 -35.85
N PHE A 82 -8.60 18.73 -36.93
CA PHE A 82 -8.06 18.68 -38.30
C PHE A 82 -8.09 20.05 -39.02
N HIS A 83 -8.92 20.99 -38.57
CA HIS A 83 -9.11 22.30 -39.21
C HIS A 83 -8.81 23.44 -38.24
N ARG A 84 -7.53 23.59 -37.89
CA ARG A 84 -7.10 24.58 -36.89
C ARG A 84 -7.10 25.99 -37.50
N ARG A 85 -7.87 26.92 -36.92
CA ARG A 85 -7.76 28.35 -37.22
C ARG A 85 -6.63 28.96 -36.38
N ALA A 86 -5.82 29.82 -36.99
CA ALA A 86 -4.74 30.51 -36.28
C ALA A 86 -5.33 31.39 -35.16
N GLY A 87 -4.90 31.16 -33.91
CA GLY A 87 -5.32 31.93 -32.73
C GLY A 87 -6.29 31.24 -31.78
N GLU A 88 -6.84 30.06 -32.11
CA GLU A 88 -7.71 29.31 -31.20
C GLU A 88 -6.92 28.40 -30.22
N PRO A 89 -7.36 28.28 -28.95
CA PRO A 89 -6.73 27.39 -27.98
C PRO A 89 -6.84 25.93 -28.42
N THR A 90 -5.77 25.16 -28.23
CA THR A 90 -5.70 23.76 -28.65
C THR A 90 -6.73 22.91 -27.89
N PRO A 91 -7.53 22.07 -28.57
CA PRO A 91 -8.55 21.23 -27.92
C PRO A 91 -7.90 20.00 -27.27
N TRP A 92 -7.15 20.21 -26.18
CA TRP A 92 -6.41 19.17 -25.46
C TRP A 92 -7.28 18.00 -25.00
N MET A 93 -8.54 18.27 -24.62
CA MET A 93 -9.49 17.23 -24.21
C MET A 93 -9.75 16.20 -25.31
N GLY A 94 -9.86 16.62 -26.57
CA GLY A 94 -10.05 15.70 -27.70
C GLY A 94 -8.84 14.80 -27.92
N ILE A 95 -7.63 15.34 -27.79
CA ILE A 95 -6.38 14.58 -27.94
C ILE A 95 -6.25 13.52 -26.83
N VAL A 96 -6.53 13.89 -25.58
CA VAL A 96 -6.50 12.96 -24.44
C VAL A 96 -7.50 11.82 -24.64
N LEU A 97 -8.71 12.12 -25.10
CA LEU A 97 -9.76 11.12 -25.32
C LEU A 97 -9.36 10.12 -26.43
N ILE A 98 -8.74 10.60 -27.52
CA ILE A 98 -8.22 9.74 -28.59
C ILE A 98 -7.11 8.83 -28.07
N LEU A 99 -6.15 9.37 -27.30
CA LEU A 99 -5.04 8.59 -26.73
C LEU A 99 -5.54 7.51 -25.77
N VAL A 100 -6.49 7.84 -24.88
CA VAL A 100 -7.11 6.87 -23.97
C VAL A 100 -7.84 5.78 -24.74
N SER A 101 -8.60 6.13 -25.78
CA SER A 101 -9.32 5.17 -26.63
C SER A 101 -8.36 4.20 -27.34
N VAL A 102 -7.26 4.72 -27.91
CA VAL A 102 -6.23 3.88 -28.57
C VAL A 102 -5.55 2.95 -27.56
N PHE A 103 -5.27 3.44 -26.35
CA PHE A 103 -4.67 2.62 -25.28
C PHE A 103 -5.58 1.47 -24.84
N LEU A 104 -6.87 1.75 -24.59
CA LEU A 104 -7.84 0.73 -24.20
C LEU A 104 -8.07 -0.30 -25.32
N LEU A 105 -8.13 0.15 -26.58
CA LEU A 105 -8.21 -0.74 -27.74
C LEU A 105 -6.97 -1.65 -27.84
N GLY A 106 -5.78 -1.12 -27.56
CA GLY A 106 -4.54 -1.89 -27.49
C GLY A 106 -4.57 -2.99 -26.43
N ILE A 107 -5.06 -2.68 -25.21
CA ILE A 107 -5.25 -3.67 -24.14
C ILE A 107 -6.26 -4.75 -24.56
N PHE A 108 -7.37 -4.34 -25.19
CA PHE A 108 -8.40 -5.27 -25.66
C PHE A 108 -7.87 -6.22 -26.75
N LEU A 109 -7.16 -5.70 -27.74
CA LEU A 109 -6.53 -6.52 -28.79
C LEU A 109 -5.47 -7.46 -28.20
N LEU A 110 -4.67 -6.99 -27.25
CA LEU A 110 -3.66 -7.82 -26.56
C LEU A 110 -4.31 -8.99 -25.81
N ARG A 111 -5.42 -8.75 -25.09
CA ARG A 111 -6.20 -9.78 -24.40
C ARG A 111 -6.82 -10.80 -25.37
N THR A 112 -7.20 -10.34 -26.56
CA THR A 112 -7.83 -11.18 -27.60
C THR A 112 -6.79 -12.07 -28.30
N LEU A 113 -5.58 -11.56 -28.53
CA LEU A 113 -4.49 -12.28 -29.18
C LEU A 113 -3.71 -13.20 -28.23
N LEU A 114 -3.74 -12.95 -26.91
CA LEU A 114 -3.09 -13.76 -25.88
C LEU A 114 -4.08 -14.24 -24.80
N PRO A 115 -5.08 -15.08 -25.15
CA PRO A 115 -6.00 -15.64 -24.18
C PRO A 115 -5.25 -16.67 -23.30
N GLY A 116 -4.77 -16.23 -22.13
CA GLY A 116 -4.12 -17.09 -21.14
C GLY A 116 -2.91 -16.47 -20.42
N THR A 117 -2.39 -15.34 -20.89
CA THR A 117 -1.35 -14.61 -20.15
C THR A 117 -2.01 -13.69 -19.12
N SER A 118 -2.03 -14.13 -17.86
CA SER A 118 -2.39 -13.31 -16.71
C SER A 118 -1.43 -12.13 -16.56
N LEU A 119 -1.69 -11.02 -17.26
CA LEU A 119 -0.91 -9.76 -17.16
C LEU A 119 -0.98 -9.10 -15.77
N ILE A 120 -1.69 -9.71 -14.81
CA ILE A 120 -1.76 -9.30 -13.40
C ILE A 120 -0.56 -9.82 -12.58
N GLY A 121 0.33 -10.64 -13.17
CA GLY A 121 1.54 -11.15 -12.50
C GLY A 121 2.79 -10.27 -12.59
N ALA A 122 2.78 -9.14 -13.30
CA ALA A 122 4.00 -8.36 -13.57
C ALA A 122 4.36 -7.29 -12.51
N PHE A 123 3.82 -7.40 -11.28
CA PHE A 123 4.57 -6.99 -10.09
C PHE A 123 5.44 -8.16 -9.64
N ASP A 124 6.21 -8.71 -10.58
CA ASP A 124 7.36 -9.54 -10.27
C ASP A 124 8.40 -8.60 -9.66
N TRP A 125 8.53 -8.73 -8.34
CA TRP A 125 9.64 -8.18 -7.57
C TRP A 125 10.94 -8.47 -8.32
N PRO A 126 11.78 -7.47 -8.64
CA PRO A 126 12.99 -7.71 -9.40
C PRO A 126 13.95 -8.50 -8.52
N TYR A 127 14.00 -9.81 -8.71
CA TYR A 127 15.15 -10.62 -8.33
C TYR A 127 16.29 -10.26 -9.29
N THR A 128 16.93 -9.12 -9.07
CA THR A 128 18.24 -8.81 -9.65
C THR A 128 19.26 -9.73 -9.02
N SER A 129 19.35 -10.95 -9.56
CA SER A 129 20.50 -11.83 -9.36
C SER A 129 21.62 -11.32 -10.27
N THR A 130 22.21 -10.18 -9.93
CA THR A 130 23.43 -9.70 -10.57
C THR A 130 24.60 -10.40 -9.88
N SER A 131 24.92 -11.61 -10.34
CA SER A 131 26.13 -12.32 -9.93
C SER A 131 27.36 -11.70 -10.60
N THR A 132 27.83 -10.57 -10.06
CA THR A 132 29.17 -10.09 -10.33
C THR A 132 30.14 -10.91 -9.49
N GLN A 133 30.86 -11.82 -10.14
CA GLN A 133 31.98 -12.54 -9.54
C GLN A 133 33.05 -11.55 -9.09
N THR A 134 33.14 -11.36 -7.78
CA THR A 134 34.37 -10.90 -7.11
C THR A 134 34.62 -11.81 -5.93
N SER A 135 35.86 -12.30 -5.91
CA SER A 135 36.43 -13.31 -5.02
C SER A 135 36.40 -12.91 -3.54
N SER A 136 36.39 -13.97 -2.71
CA SER A 136 36.74 -14.04 -1.27
C SER A 136 35.77 -13.44 -0.24
N GLN A 137 34.74 -14.20 0.15
CA GLN A 137 34.66 -14.80 1.49
C GLN A 137 33.48 -15.77 1.57
N HIS A 138 33.67 -16.85 2.32
CA HIS A 138 32.84 -18.02 2.41
C HIS A 138 31.52 -17.74 3.14
N ASN A 139 30.51 -17.22 2.43
CA ASN A 139 29.11 -17.31 2.83
C ASN A 139 28.44 -18.30 1.88
N SER A 140 28.18 -19.50 2.38
CA SER A 140 27.39 -20.49 1.65
C SER A 140 26.05 -19.85 1.22
N PRO A 141 25.68 -19.89 -0.07
CA PRO A 141 24.38 -19.40 -0.50
C PRO A 141 23.31 -20.22 0.21
N ALA A 142 22.45 -19.55 0.98
CA ALA A 142 21.31 -20.16 1.62
C ALA A 142 20.50 -20.89 0.55
N ALA A 143 20.44 -22.21 0.64
CA ALA A 143 19.63 -23.02 -0.25
C ALA A 143 18.18 -22.48 -0.18
N PRO A 144 17.45 -22.40 -1.31
CA PRO A 144 16.05 -21.98 -1.29
C PRO A 144 15.31 -22.89 -0.32
N TYR A 145 14.83 -22.32 0.80
CA TYR A 145 14.11 -23.02 1.85
C TYR A 145 12.73 -23.45 1.34
N ILE A 146 12.69 -24.46 0.48
CA ILE A 146 11.47 -25.19 0.11
C ILE A 146 11.10 -26.02 1.34
N GLY A 147 10.44 -25.40 2.32
CA GLY A 147 10.01 -26.10 3.54
C GLY A 147 9.91 -25.28 4.83
N ALA A 148 10.01 -23.95 4.82
CA ALA A 148 9.91 -23.15 6.05
C ALA A 148 8.61 -23.46 6.83
N SER A 149 7.46 -23.60 6.17
CA SER A 149 6.21 -24.01 6.84
C SER A 149 6.30 -25.36 7.57
N ARG A 150 7.11 -26.30 7.06
CA ARG A 150 7.32 -27.63 7.69
C ARG A 150 8.37 -27.58 8.79
N ALA A 151 9.34 -26.69 8.65
CA ALA A 151 10.40 -26.46 9.64
C ALA A 151 9.92 -25.59 10.82
N LEU A 152 8.81 -24.88 10.66
CA LEU A 152 8.25 -24.03 11.70
C LEU A 152 7.86 -24.87 12.91
N LEU A 153 8.46 -24.52 14.05
CA LEU A 153 8.12 -25.07 15.35
C LEU A 153 7.29 -24.04 16.10
N ARG A 154 6.12 -24.46 16.60
CA ARG A 154 5.30 -23.61 17.46
C ARG A 154 6.09 -23.23 18.71
N LEU A 155 6.05 -21.96 19.06
CA LEU A 155 6.59 -21.40 20.28
C LEU A 155 5.44 -20.87 21.14
N SER A 156 5.48 -21.11 22.44
CA SER A 156 4.52 -20.49 23.36
C SER A 156 4.97 -19.07 23.71
N GLN A 157 4.13 -18.06 23.44
CA GLN A 157 4.42 -16.72 23.95
C GLN A 157 4.38 -16.67 25.48
N LEU A 158 3.75 -17.66 26.12
CA LEU A 158 3.69 -17.80 27.57
C LEU A 158 4.80 -18.71 28.14
N ASP A 159 5.83 -19.06 27.36
CA ASP A 159 7.01 -19.76 27.88
C ASP A 159 7.99 -18.74 28.49
N PRO A 160 8.23 -18.75 29.82
CA PRO A 160 9.19 -17.84 30.46
C PRO A 160 10.61 -17.97 29.91
N ALA A 161 10.98 -19.14 29.36
CA ALA A 161 12.29 -19.35 28.74
C ALA A 161 12.46 -18.56 27.43
N GLN A 162 11.44 -17.87 26.92
CA GLN A 162 11.54 -16.98 25.77
C GLN A 162 11.89 -15.53 26.12
N TYR A 163 12.01 -15.22 27.43
CA TYR A 163 12.23 -13.87 27.95
C TYR A 163 13.56 -13.75 28.69
N ASN A 164 14.17 -12.57 28.67
CA ASN A 164 15.44 -12.30 29.35
C ASN A 164 15.33 -12.30 30.87
N SER A 165 14.13 -12.07 31.40
CA SER A 165 13.87 -12.12 32.85
C SER A 165 12.40 -12.40 33.14
N THR A 166 12.11 -12.80 34.38
CA THR A 166 10.74 -12.89 34.89
C THR A 166 10.01 -11.55 34.84
N ALA A 167 10.71 -10.43 35.03
CA ALA A 167 10.11 -9.10 34.93
C ALA A 167 9.66 -8.78 33.50
N GLU A 168 10.48 -9.11 32.50
CA GLU A 168 10.12 -8.95 31.09
C GLU A 168 8.93 -9.86 30.72
N TYR A 169 8.98 -11.14 31.13
CA TYR A 169 7.86 -12.07 30.96
C TYR A 169 6.56 -11.52 31.54
N ASN A 170 6.56 -11.11 32.82
CA ASN A 170 5.38 -10.58 33.49
C ASN A 170 4.83 -9.32 32.82
N ASN A 171 5.70 -8.52 32.23
CA ASN A 171 5.29 -7.29 31.56
C ASN A 171 4.71 -7.54 30.16
N TRP A 172 5.23 -8.52 29.41
CA TRP A 172 4.98 -8.62 27.96
C TRP A 172 4.27 -9.90 27.51
N ALA A 173 4.27 -10.98 28.29
CA ALA A 173 3.86 -12.29 27.77
C ALA A 173 2.44 -12.36 27.20
N TYR A 174 1.54 -11.51 27.70
CA TYR A 174 0.15 -11.46 27.24
C TYR A 174 -0.08 -10.58 26.01
N SER A 175 0.88 -9.74 25.64
CA SER A 175 0.81 -8.81 24.49
C SER A 175 1.82 -9.13 23.38
N ALA A 176 2.73 -10.09 23.60
CA ALA A 176 3.82 -10.45 22.69
C ALA A 176 3.44 -11.41 21.54
N CYS A 177 2.18 -11.46 21.09
CA CYS A 177 1.78 -12.39 20.02
C CYS A 177 2.45 -12.07 18.67
N SER A 178 2.67 -10.79 18.34
CA SER A 178 3.44 -10.36 17.15
C SER A 178 4.88 -10.84 17.20
N ALA A 179 5.57 -10.59 18.33
CA ALA A 179 6.94 -11.02 18.55
C ALA A 179 7.09 -12.54 18.48
N ALA A 180 6.13 -13.30 19.03
CA ALA A 180 6.12 -14.75 18.94
C ALA A 180 5.92 -15.24 17.50
N ALA A 181 4.93 -14.72 16.76
CA ALA A 181 4.69 -15.11 15.37
C ALA A 181 5.89 -14.81 14.45
N LEU A 182 6.53 -13.64 14.63
CA LEU A 182 7.77 -13.30 13.93
C LEU A 182 8.92 -14.24 14.30
N THR A 183 9.06 -14.59 15.58
CA THR A 183 10.09 -15.54 16.04
C THR A 183 9.89 -16.91 15.38
N GLU A 184 8.67 -17.44 15.38
CA GLU A 184 8.33 -18.71 14.73
C GLU A 184 8.68 -18.71 13.25
N VAL A 185 8.27 -17.67 12.52
CA VAL A 185 8.52 -17.55 11.08
C VAL A 185 10.00 -17.39 10.78
N ILE A 186 10.73 -16.49 11.46
CA ILE A 186 12.14 -16.25 11.19
C ILE A 186 12.96 -17.51 11.53
N ASN A 187 12.68 -18.17 12.64
CA ASN A 187 13.38 -19.41 13.01
C ASN A 187 13.13 -20.56 12.02
N SER A 188 11.96 -20.59 11.38
CA SER A 188 11.66 -21.57 10.33
C SER A 188 12.57 -21.47 9.09
N TYR A 189 13.27 -20.35 8.92
CA TYR A 189 14.31 -20.13 7.91
C TYR A 189 15.74 -20.41 8.43
N GLY A 190 15.88 -21.17 9.53
CA GLY A 190 17.18 -21.61 10.05
C GLY A 190 17.81 -20.67 11.08
N HIS A 191 17.05 -19.71 11.61
CA HIS A 191 17.48 -18.85 12.72
C HIS A 191 17.11 -19.44 14.09
N HIS A 192 17.66 -18.86 15.16
CA HIS A 192 17.48 -19.32 16.54
C HIS A 192 17.22 -18.17 17.51
N TYR A 193 16.26 -17.30 17.19
CA TYR A 193 15.83 -16.23 18.07
C TYR A 193 14.85 -16.71 19.13
N ARG A 194 14.76 -15.94 20.22
CA ARG A 194 13.73 -16.03 21.26
C ARG A 194 12.76 -14.86 21.10
N VAL A 195 11.59 -14.94 21.75
CA VAL A 195 10.60 -13.85 21.74
C VAL A 195 11.21 -12.53 22.18
N THR A 196 12.06 -12.53 23.21
CA THR A 196 12.74 -11.31 23.69
C THR A 196 13.58 -10.61 22.63
N ASP A 197 14.17 -11.35 21.69
CA ASP A 197 15.01 -10.75 20.65
C ASP A 197 14.16 -9.90 19.70
N ILE A 198 13.01 -10.44 19.28
CA ILE A 198 12.05 -9.71 18.44
C ILE A 198 11.36 -8.58 19.23
N LEU A 199 10.91 -8.89 20.45
CA LEU A 199 10.21 -7.94 21.33
C LEU A 199 11.06 -6.71 21.66
N LYS A 200 12.36 -6.89 21.90
CA LYS A 200 13.30 -5.80 22.10
C LYS A 200 13.33 -4.87 20.88
N VAL A 201 13.29 -5.42 19.67
CA VAL A 201 13.24 -4.61 18.45
C VAL A 201 11.90 -3.91 18.33
N GLU A 202 10.77 -4.63 18.42
CA GLU A 202 9.42 -4.06 18.30
C GLU A 202 9.22 -2.88 19.27
N SER A 203 9.65 -3.06 20.52
CA SER A 203 9.53 -2.01 21.55
C SER A 203 10.47 -0.83 21.30
N GLN A 204 11.69 -1.06 20.82
CA GLN A 204 12.64 0.01 20.47
C GLN A 204 12.16 0.89 19.32
N ILE A 205 11.46 0.31 18.34
CA ILE A 205 10.88 1.06 17.22
C ILE A 205 9.46 1.56 17.49
N GLY A 206 8.92 1.31 18.69
CA GLY A 206 7.62 1.81 19.11
C GLY A 206 6.43 1.13 18.45
N GLU A 207 6.59 -0.09 17.96
CA GLU A 207 5.51 -0.84 17.27
C GLU A 207 4.70 -1.71 18.24
N ILE A 208 5.15 -1.88 19.48
CA ILE A 208 4.46 -2.70 20.49
C ILE A 208 4.42 -2.00 21.85
N THR A 209 3.31 -2.15 22.57
CA THR A 209 3.20 -1.75 23.99
C THR A 209 2.74 -2.92 24.87
N PRO A 210 3.07 -2.91 26.18
CA PRO A 210 2.62 -3.97 27.07
C PRO A 210 1.09 -4.07 27.17
N GLN A 211 0.39 -2.94 27.01
CA GLN A 211 -1.06 -2.84 27.17
C GLN A 211 -1.84 -3.27 25.93
N GLU A 212 -1.36 -2.90 24.74
CA GLU A 212 -2.11 -3.08 23.49
C GLU A 212 -1.53 -4.18 22.60
N GLY A 213 -0.29 -4.61 22.86
CA GLY A 213 0.44 -5.46 21.91
C GLY A 213 0.87 -4.64 20.70
N LEU A 214 0.86 -5.25 19.53
CA LEU A 214 1.26 -4.61 18.29
C LEU A 214 0.29 -3.45 17.96
N LEU A 215 0.85 -2.26 17.71
CA LEU A 215 0.07 -1.04 17.50
C LEU A 215 -0.45 -0.90 16.06
N GLU A 216 0.35 -1.32 15.08
CA GLU A 216 0.02 -1.24 13.66
C GLU A 216 0.49 -2.49 12.91
N ASP A 217 -0.30 -2.93 11.94
CA ASP A 217 0.00 -4.06 11.06
C ASP A 217 1.35 -3.90 10.31
N VAL A 218 1.70 -2.65 9.93
CA VAL A 218 2.99 -2.33 9.29
C VAL A 218 4.19 -2.59 10.20
N GLY A 219 3.98 -2.65 11.52
CA GLY A 219 5.00 -2.99 12.51
C GLY A 219 5.64 -4.34 12.23
N ILE A 220 4.89 -5.33 11.71
CA ILE A 220 5.45 -6.63 11.30
C ILE A 220 6.54 -6.46 10.24
N GLN A 221 6.31 -5.64 9.21
CA GLN A 221 7.30 -5.38 8.17
C GLN A 221 8.50 -4.61 8.73
N ARG A 222 8.26 -3.54 9.50
CA ARG A 222 9.33 -2.69 10.06
C ARG A 222 10.24 -3.49 10.99
N THR A 223 9.68 -4.39 11.79
CA THR A 223 10.42 -5.29 12.66
C THR A 223 11.18 -6.34 11.87
N ALA A 224 10.52 -7.07 10.96
CA ALA A 224 11.16 -8.10 10.13
C ALA A 224 12.37 -7.57 9.34
N ALA A 225 12.30 -6.32 8.86
CA ALA A 225 13.41 -5.66 8.17
C ALA A 225 14.68 -5.55 9.03
N ARG A 226 14.55 -5.47 10.36
CA ARG A 226 15.70 -5.45 11.29
C ARG A 226 16.40 -6.81 11.40
N PHE A 227 15.74 -7.87 10.98
CA PHE A 227 16.27 -9.23 10.94
C PHE A 227 16.69 -9.67 9.53
N ASN A 228 16.83 -8.72 8.60
CA ASN A 228 17.18 -8.97 7.20
C ASN A 228 16.14 -9.82 6.44
N PHE A 229 14.86 -9.58 6.71
CA PHE A 229 13.75 -10.12 5.94
C PHE A 229 13.04 -9.03 5.14
N SER A 230 12.59 -9.39 3.94
CA SER A 230 11.57 -8.64 3.20
C SER A 230 10.19 -9.18 3.57
N THR A 231 9.21 -8.28 3.60
CA THR A 231 7.83 -8.63 3.96
C THR A 231 6.86 -8.11 2.92
N ALA A 232 6.09 -9.03 2.32
CA ALA A 232 4.89 -8.71 1.56
C ALA A 232 3.68 -8.83 2.48
N TRP A 233 2.96 -7.72 2.71
CA TRP A 233 1.84 -7.68 3.65
C TRP A 233 0.66 -6.86 3.11
N GLY A 234 -0.53 -7.08 3.68
CA GLY A 234 -1.75 -6.35 3.34
C GLY A 234 -3.02 -7.18 3.59
N HIS A 235 -4.15 -6.69 3.09
CA HIS A 235 -5.50 -7.27 3.31
C HIS A 235 -6.13 -7.87 2.04
N ASN A 236 -5.31 -8.07 1.00
CA ASN A 236 -5.75 -8.31 -0.38
C ASN A 236 -5.63 -9.79 -0.79
N LEU A 237 -5.15 -10.67 0.08
CA LEU A 237 -5.10 -12.11 -0.18
C LEU A 237 -6.42 -12.78 0.23
N SER A 238 -6.87 -13.74 -0.56
CA SER A 238 -7.95 -14.65 -0.15
C SER A 238 -7.40 -15.74 0.78
N LEU A 239 -8.27 -16.37 1.57
CA LEU A 239 -7.87 -17.53 2.40
C LEU A 239 -7.24 -18.65 1.54
N ASN A 240 -7.73 -18.86 0.32
CA ASN A 240 -7.15 -19.85 -0.59
C ASN A 240 -5.72 -19.49 -0.99
N ASN A 241 -5.44 -18.20 -1.23
CA ASN A 241 -4.09 -17.75 -1.55
C ASN A 241 -3.15 -17.95 -0.34
N ILE A 242 -3.62 -17.63 0.86
CA ILE A 242 -2.84 -17.82 2.10
C ILE A 242 -2.49 -19.29 2.31
N ILE A 243 -3.48 -20.18 2.24
CA ILE A 243 -3.26 -21.62 2.36
C ILE A 243 -2.34 -22.11 1.22
N GLY A 244 -2.53 -21.61 0.00
CA GLY A 244 -1.68 -21.91 -1.13
C GLY A 244 -0.22 -21.56 -0.86
N ILE A 245 0.07 -20.34 -0.43
CA ILE A 245 1.41 -19.85 -0.09
C ILE A 245 2.03 -20.71 1.03
N ALA A 246 1.26 -20.97 2.10
CA ALA A 246 1.69 -21.78 3.23
C ALA A 246 2.01 -23.23 2.83
N ASN A 247 1.15 -23.87 2.02
CA ASN A 247 1.37 -25.21 1.48
C ASN A 247 2.59 -25.30 0.56
N HIS A 248 2.98 -24.20 -0.10
CA HIS A 248 4.22 -24.11 -0.89
C HIS A 248 5.46 -23.80 -0.04
N GLY A 249 5.34 -23.91 1.30
CA GLY A 249 6.47 -23.87 2.21
C GLY A 249 6.80 -22.48 2.76
N ARG A 250 5.95 -21.47 2.55
CA ARG A 250 6.14 -20.12 3.11
C ARG A 250 5.08 -19.83 4.18
N PRO A 251 5.42 -19.86 5.47
CA PRO A 251 4.44 -19.59 6.52
C PRO A 251 3.92 -18.15 6.42
N VAL A 252 2.66 -17.93 6.79
CA VAL A 252 1.98 -16.64 6.64
C VAL A 252 1.49 -16.17 8.00
N ILE A 253 1.95 -15.01 8.46
CA ILE A 253 1.43 -14.37 9.67
C ILE A 253 0.05 -13.79 9.34
N VAL A 254 -0.94 -14.01 10.20
CA VAL A 254 -2.30 -13.48 10.07
C VAL A 254 -2.75 -12.88 11.39
N SER A 255 -3.77 -12.02 11.34
CA SER A 255 -4.33 -11.33 12.49
C SER A 255 -5.82 -11.61 12.62
N PHE A 256 -6.27 -11.91 13.83
CA PHE A 256 -7.66 -11.89 14.24
C PHE A 256 -7.89 -10.59 15.02
N PRO A 257 -8.60 -9.59 14.46
CA PRO A 257 -8.75 -8.30 15.11
C PRO A 257 -9.66 -8.36 16.35
N PRO A 258 -9.52 -7.40 17.29
CA PRO A 258 -10.24 -7.39 18.57
C PRO A 258 -11.77 -7.45 18.49
N ASP A 259 -12.36 -6.90 17.43
CA ASP A 259 -13.80 -6.89 17.17
C ASP A 259 -14.35 -8.28 16.77
N ARG A 260 -13.49 -9.17 16.25
CA ARG A 260 -13.82 -10.55 15.86
C ARG A 260 -13.29 -11.60 16.83
N TYR A 261 -12.22 -11.27 17.54
CA TYR A 261 -11.56 -12.13 18.52
C TYR A 261 -11.10 -11.28 19.70
N ALA A 262 -11.77 -11.41 20.84
CA ALA A 262 -11.56 -10.54 21.99
C ALA A 262 -10.07 -10.44 22.38
N GLY A 263 -9.56 -9.20 22.45
CA GLY A 263 -8.17 -8.88 22.74
C GLY A 263 -7.24 -8.85 21.52
N GLY A 264 -7.71 -9.29 20.35
CA GLY A 264 -6.88 -9.47 19.16
C GLY A 264 -5.95 -10.67 19.29
N HIS A 265 -5.46 -11.18 18.16
CA HIS A 265 -4.45 -12.24 18.16
C HIS A 265 -3.69 -12.33 16.83
N LEU A 266 -2.37 -12.42 16.89
CA LEU A 266 -1.54 -12.79 15.74
C LEU A 266 -1.06 -14.23 15.86
N LEU A 267 -1.08 -14.94 14.74
CA LEU A 267 -0.65 -16.33 14.65
C LEU A 267 -0.15 -16.66 13.24
N VAL A 268 0.37 -17.86 13.04
CA VAL A 268 0.98 -18.26 11.78
C VAL A 268 0.19 -19.37 11.10
N VAL A 269 -0.15 -19.19 9.83
CA VAL A 269 -0.68 -20.24 8.96
C VAL A 269 0.48 -21.01 8.35
N ILE A 270 0.51 -22.32 8.59
CA ILE A 270 1.55 -23.24 8.09
C ILE A 270 1.04 -24.17 6.98
N GLY A 271 -0.26 -24.15 6.70
CA GLY A 271 -0.85 -24.88 5.59
C GLY A 271 -2.37 -24.97 5.70
N GLY A 272 -2.95 -25.88 4.92
CA GLY A 272 -4.38 -26.15 5.00
C GLY A 272 -4.89 -27.01 3.84
N ASN A 273 -6.19 -27.26 3.85
CA ASN A 273 -6.89 -28.02 2.82
C ASN A 273 -8.29 -27.43 2.55
N SER A 274 -9.16 -28.21 1.91
CA SER A 274 -10.53 -27.80 1.58
C SER A 274 -11.41 -27.54 2.81
N ASN A 275 -11.04 -28.06 3.98
CA ASN A 275 -11.86 -28.07 5.19
C ASN A 275 -11.20 -27.28 6.34
N TYR A 276 -9.87 -27.32 6.43
CA TYR A 276 -9.10 -26.81 7.56
C TYR A 276 -7.99 -25.86 7.16
N VAL A 277 -7.67 -24.96 8.09
CA VAL A 277 -6.46 -24.13 8.11
C VAL A 277 -5.56 -24.68 9.22
N TYR A 278 -4.29 -24.95 8.91
CA TYR A 278 -3.30 -25.44 9.87
C TYR A 278 -2.47 -24.28 10.39
N LEU A 279 -2.26 -24.26 11.70
CA LEU A 279 -1.80 -23.08 12.42
C LEU A 279 -0.65 -23.44 13.36
N ALA A 280 0.26 -22.50 13.54
CA ALA A 280 1.06 -22.37 14.75
C ALA A 280 0.50 -21.17 15.53
N ASP A 281 -0.22 -21.47 16.60
CA ASP A 281 -0.83 -20.50 17.49
C ASP A 281 0.02 -20.41 18.75
N SER A 282 0.64 -19.25 19.00
CA SER A 282 1.53 -19.03 20.15
C SER A 282 0.80 -18.88 21.49
N SER A 283 -0.53 -18.74 21.48
CA SER A 283 -1.33 -18.49 22.68
C SER A 283 -1.45 -19.71 23.59
N LEU A 284 -2.12 -19.50 24.73
CA LEU A 284 -2.52 -20.58 25.65
C LEU A 284 -3.42 -21.62 24.99
N TYR A 285 -4.22 -21.22 23.98
CA TYR A 285 -5.17 -22.13 23.34
C TYR A 285 -4.52 -23.19 22.48
N ASN A 286 -3.32 -22.93 21.95
CA ASN A 286 -2.56 -23.90 21.16
C ASN A 286 -3.36 -24.54 20.03
N ARG A 287 -4.03 -23.71 19.24
CA ARG A 287 -4.81 -24.17 18.11
C ARG A 287 -3.87 -24.62 16.99
N HIS A 288 -3.86 -25.93 16.73
CA HIS A 288 -3.13 -26.52 15.60
C HIS A 288 -3.92 -26.43 14.28
N SER A 289 -5.24 -26.31 14.39
CA SER A 289 -6.11 -26.18 13.22
C SER A 289 -7.43 -25.49 13.55
N LEU A 290 -8.03 -24.90 12.52
CA LEU A 290 -9.39 -24.38 12.54
C LEU A 290 -10.14 -24.86 11.30
N THR A 291 -11.46 -25.00 11.40
CA THR A 291 -12.28 -25.10 10.19
C THR A 291 -12.16 -23.79 9.42
N ARG A 292 -12.23 -23.84 8.10
CA ARG A 292 -12.18 -22.61 7.28
C ARG A 292 -13.28 -21.62 7.65
N ALA A 293 -14.49 -22.12 7.95
CA ALA A 293 -15.60 -21.28 8.38
C ALA A 293 -15.27 -20.53 9.68
N GLN A 294 -14.69 -21.22 10.67
CA GLN A 294 -14.28 -20.59 11.92
C GLN A 294 -13.15 -19.57 11.72
N PHE A 295 -12.15 -19.93 10.89
CA PHE A 295 -11.06 -19.02 10.55
C PHE A 295 -11.59 -17.74 9.90
N MET A 296 -12.48 -17.87 8.90
CA MET A 296 -13.10 -16.72 8.21
C MET A 296 -14.00 -15.87 9.12
N ASN A 297 -14.56 -16.46 10.18
CA ASN A 297 -15.33 -15.69 11.15
C ASN A 297 -14.44 -14.74 11.97
N TRP A 298 -13.20 -15.14 12.25
CA TRP A 298 -12.25 -14.37 13.05
C TRP A 298 -11.30 -13.51 12.23
N TRP A 299 -11.01 -13.87 10.99
CA TRP A 299 -10.01 -13.23 10.16
C TRP A 299 -10.58 -12.11 9.29
N GLU A 300 -9.88 -10.97 9.22
CA GLU A 300 -10.28 -9.79 8.44
C GLU A 300 -9.30 -9.45 7.30
N GLY A 301 -8.64 -10.45 6.74
CA GLY A 301 -7.84 -10.27 5.53
C GLY A 301 -6.36 -9.97 5.75
N PHE A 302 -5.94 -9.53 6.94
CA PHE A 302 -4.52 -9.24 7.19
C PHE A 302 -3.65 -10.48 6.97
N SER A 303 -2.57 -10.30 6.22
CA SER A 303 -1.58 -11.32 5.96
C SER A 303 -0.19 -10.68 5.80
N ALA A 304 0.84 -11.36 6.30
CA ALA A 304 2.23 -10.98 6.09
C ALA A 304 3.09 -12.21 5.78
N ILE A 305 3.84 -12.13 4.69
CA ILE A 305 4.69 -13.20 4.16
C ILE A 305 6.13 -12.69 4.20
N LEU A 306 6.96 -13.36 4.99
CA LEU A 306 8.37 -13.02 5.15
C LEU A 306 9.22 -13.85 4.17
N ALA A 307 10.30 -13.25 3.67
CA ALA A 307 11.36 -13.93 2.94
C ALA A 307 12.73 -13.37 3.35
N PRO A 308 13.76 -14.21 3.55
CA PRO A 308 15.13 -13.72 3.74
C PRO A 308 15.56 -12.84 2.57
N ASN A 309 16.30 -11.76 2.84
CA ASN A 309 16.94 -10.93 1.81
C ASN A 309 18.23 -11.53 1.26
#